data_AF-A0A350YZL0-F1
#
_entry.id   AF-A0A350YZL0-F1
#
_cell.length_a   1.000
_cell.length_b   1.000
_cell.length_c   1.000
_cell.angle_alpha   90.00
_cell.angle_beta   90.00
_cell.angle_gamma   90.00
#
_symmetry.space_group_name_H-M   'P 1'
#
loop_
_entity.id
_entity.type
_entity.pdbx_description
1 polymer ?
#
loop_
_entity_poly.entity_id
_entity_poly.type
_entity_poly.pdbx_seq_one_letter_code
_entity_poly.pdbx_strand_id
1 'polypeptide(L)'
;PLRANTFGTGELIKMALEMKFAQIYIGVGGSATIDGGIGILAALGFRFYEHSGKELEPVPSNLSAISSLKYPDQKLPETSLVVLCDVNNILLGDQGSVAVFGPQKGVTGQDGVILEKGLENWVSLLERETGKSLRDQPGMGAAGGIAVGLVALLGARLEPGAEFIMNLLEMDDHLDWADWVITGEGKTDSQGFSRKAPFVLLEKARTKNLPVSVITGAYEPDASLVFDGVVSLPNKPMGLEESMRDAAYLVETGAAQLAAILLRSKNGMYETDRLYKTILGDIGRGGMEEAQRKITDIPETLAIHWVCKGLLHNKSQQWGNALNSYLKALELDPGNGSAQAGIDLVNSIISYSNRSMRDP
;
A
#
# COMPACT_ATOMS: atom_id res chain seq x y z
N PRO A 1 8.83 -17.84 -23.97
CA PRO A 1 9.83 -17.26 -23.04
C PRO A 1 11.26 -17.14 -23.62
N LEU A 2 11.77 -18.14 -24.36
CA LEU A 2 13.19 -18.20 -24.78
C LEU A 2 13.73 -17.00 -25.59
N ARG A 3 12.85 -16.20 -26.19
CA ARG A 3 13.20 -14.98 -26.93
C ARG A 3 12.73 -13.69 -26.26
N ALA A 4 11.86 -13.78 -25.25
CA ALA A 4 11.34 -12.61 -24.55
C ALA A 4 12.48 -12.01 -23.72
N ASN A 5 12.80 -10.74 -23.95
CA ASN A 5 13.90 -10.05 -23.30
C ASN A 5 13.42 -8.75 -22.63
N THR A 6 14.29 -8.21 -21.78
CA THR A 6 14.03 -7.01 -20.97
C THR A 6 14.58 -5.73 -21.59
N PHE A 7 14.92 -5.74 -22.89
CA PHE A 7 15.60 -4.62 -23.55
C PHE A 7 14.83 -3.30 -23.42
N GLY A 8 13.51 -3.31 -23.64
CA GLY A 8 12.67 -2.12 -23.50
C GLY A 8 12.67 -1.53 -22.09
N THR A 9 12.77 -2.37 -21.05
CA THR A 9 12.97 -1.87 -19.66
C THR A 9 14.31 -1.17 -19.53
N GLY A 10 15.36 -1.67 -20.17
CA GLY A 10 16.67 -1.04 -20.20
C GLY A 10 16.68 0.29 -20.94
N GLU A 11 15.87 0.44 -22.00
CA GLU A 11 15.69 1.73 -22.68
C GLU A 11 15.09 2.79 -21.74
N LEU A 12 14.07 2.42 -20.94
CA LEU A 12 13.49 3.31 -19.94
C LEU A 12 14.50 3.70 -18.86
N ILE A 13 15.31 2.75 -18.39
CA ILE A 13 16.39 3.02 -17.43
C ILE A 13 17.42 3.96 -18.05
N LYS A 14 17.83 3.72 -19.30
CA LYS A 14 18.77 4.57 -20.02
C LYS A 14 18.27 6.01 -20.13
N MET A 15 16.99 6.21 -20.49
CA MET A 15 16.38 7.54 -20.52
C MET A 15 16.44 8.23 -19.14
N ALA A 16 16.14 7.51 -18.07
CA ALA A 16 16.22 8.05 -16.71
C ALA A 16 17.67 8.40 -16.29
N LEU A 17 18.66 7.60 -16.71
CA LEU A 17 20.07 7.91 -16.50
C LEU A 17 20.52 9.15 -17.28
N GLU A 18 20.07 9.31 -18.53
CA GLU A 18 20.35 10.50 -19.35
C GLU A 18 19.76 11.78 -18.76
N MET A 19 18.61 11.66 -18.07
CA MET A 19 18.00 12.74 -17.28
C MET A 19 18.71 13.02 -15.95
N LYS A 20 19.72 12.23 -15.58
CA LYS A 20 20.54 12.38 -14.37
C LYS A 20 19.75 12.31 -13.07
N PHE A 21 18.74 11.44 -13.00
CA PHE A 21 18.10 11.15 -11.72
C PHE A 21 19.11 10.56 -10.74
N ALA A 22 19.10 11.05 -9.50
CA ALA A 22 19.98 10.53 -8.45
C ALA A 22 19.62 9.09 -8.05
N GLN A 23 18.35 8.71 -8.21
CA GLN A 23 17.82 7.42 -7.81
C GLN A 23 16.71 6.97 -8.75
N ILE A 24 16.71 5.68 -9.09
CA ILE A 24 15.68 5.04 -9.93
C ILE A 24 15.14 3.83 -9.17
N TYR A 25 13.83 3.81 -8.97
CA TYR A 25 13.09 2.68 -8.41
C TYR A 25 12.50 1.84 -9.54
N ILE A 26 12.75 0.54 -9.51
CA ILE A 26 12.35 -0.42 -10.52
C ILE A 26 11.37 -1.38 -9.86
N GLY A 27 10.08 -1.19 -10.11
CA GLY A 27 9.05 -2.14 -9.72
C GLY A 27 9.15 -3.40 -10.57
N VAL A 28 9.36 -4.56 -9.92
CA VAL A 28 9.43 -5.85 -10.62
C VAL A 28 8.22 -6.72 -10.30
N GLY A 29 7.43 -7.05 -11.32
CA GLY A 29 6.20 -7.84 -11.18
C GLY A 29 5.53 -8.05 -12.53
N GLY A 30 4.71 -9.09 -12.67
CA GLY A 30 3.97 -9.35 -13.93
C GLY A 30 4.83 -9.58 -15.18
N SER A 31 6.11 -9.92 -15.01
CA SER A 31 7.06 -10.07 -16.12
C SER A 31 6.69 -11.21 -17.08
N ALA A 32 6.95 -11.04 -18.38
CA ALA A 32 6.87 -12.11 -19.39
C ALA A 32 8.23 -12.79 -19.69
N THR A 33 9.31 -12.34 -19.04
CA THR A 33 10.69 -12.66 -19.37
C THR A 33 11.37 -13.55 -18.34
N ILE A 34 12.38 -14.31 -18.77
CA ILE A 34 13.35 -15.03 -17.92
C ILE A 34 14.72 -14.91 -18.59
N ASP A 35 15.29 -13.71 -18.58
CA ASP A 35 16.52 -13.39 -19.29
C ASP A 35 17.69 -13.03 -18.36
N GLY A 36 17.52 -13.11 -17.03
CA GLY A 36 18.58 -12.75 -16.09
C GLY A 36 18.98 -11.27 -16.12
N GLY A 37 18.17 -10.41 -16.76
CA GLY A 37 18.47 -8.98 -16.94
C GLY A 37 19.43 -8.66 -18.09
N ILE A 38 19.81 -9.64 -18.93
CA ILE A 38 20.73 -9.37 -20.06
C ILE A 38 20.17 -8.38 -21.07
N GLY A 39 18.84 -8.35 -21.25
CA GLY A 39 18.18 -7.36 -22.11
C GLY A 39 18.39 -5.94 -21.61
N ILE A 40 18.15 -5.69 -20.31
CA ILE A 40 18.41 -4.39 -19.67
C ILE A 40 19.88 -4.00 -19.83
N LEU A 41 20.79 -4.91 -19.51
CA LEU A 41 22.23 -4.66 -19.62
C LEU A 41 22.65 -4.33 -21.06
N ALA A 42 22.10 -5.04 -22.05
CA ALA A 42 22.38 -4.76 -23.46
C ALA A 42 21.92 -3.35 -23.87
N ALA A 43 20.73 -2.91 -23.44
CA ALA A 43 20.25 -1.55 -23.71
C ALA A 43 21.15 -0.47 -23.07
N LEU A 44 21.79 -0.80 -21.94
CA LEU A 44 22.77 0.05 -21.26
C LEU A 44 24.19 -0.06 -21.87
N GLY A 45 24.35 -0.82 -22.95
CA GLY A 45 25.59 -0.89 -23.74
C GLY A 45 26.53 -2.03 -23.39
N PHE A 46 26.11 -2.97 -22.52
CA PHE A 46 26.86 -4.22 -22.31
C PHE A 46 26.75 -5.11 -23.55
N ARG A 47 27.80 -5.90 -23.80
CA ARG A 47 27.83 -6.88 -24.89
C ARG A 47 28.25 -8.24 -24.37
N PHE A 48 27.74 -9.30 -24.98
CA PHE A 48 27.93 -10.68 -24.53
C PHE A 48 28.57 -11.50 -25.64
N TYR A 49 29.52 -12.37 -25.30
CA TYR A 49 30.27 -13.14 -26.27
C TYR A 49 30.29 -14.62 -25.89
N GLU A 50 30.26 -15.49 -26.90
CA GLU A 50 30.53 -16.92 -26.72
C GLU A 50 32.04 -17.21 -26.72
N HIS A 51 32.43 -18.46 -26.47
CA HIS A 51 33.84 -18.85 -26.37
C HIS A 51 34.66 -18.60 -27.65
N SER A 52 34.01 -18.58 -28.82
CA SER A 52 34.65 -18.28 -30.11
C SER A 52 34.97 -16.78 -30.30
N GLY A 53 34.48 -15.91 -29.40
CA GLY A 53 34.55 -14.46 -29.55
C GLY A 53 33.41 -13.86 -30.39
N LYS A 54 32.44 -14.66 -30.85
CA LYS A 54 31.24 -14.16 -31.53
C LYS A 54 30.29 -13.48 -30.54
N GLU A 55 29.81 -12.30 -30.91
CA GLU A 55 28.80 -11.56 -30.14
C GLU A 55 27.44 -12.29 -30.18
N LEU A 56 26.80 -12.40 -29.02
CA LEU A 56 25.51 -13.06 -28.83
C LEU A 56 24.38 -12.05 -28.74
N GLU A 57 23.24 -12.40 -29.34
CA GLU A 57 22.00 -11.64 -29.14
C GLU A 57 21.54 -11.77 -27.67
N PRO A 58 21.08 -10.68 -27.02
CA PRO A 58 20.67 -10.67 -25.61
C PRO A 58 19.28 -11.29 -25.41
N VAL A 59 19.16 -12.59 -25.68
CA VAL A 59 17.95 -13.39 -25.51
C VAL A 59 18.19 -14.56 -24.55
N PRO A 60 17.17 -14.99 -23.77
CA PRO A 60 17.31 -16.08 -22.81
C PRO A 60 17.95 -17.35 -23.35
N SER A 61 17.64 -17.74 -24.59
CA SER A 61 18.20 -18.94 -25.22
C SER A 61 19.72 -18.94 -25.35
N ASN A 62 20.35 -17.76 -25.32
CA ASN A 62 21.79 -17.60 -25.45
C ASN A 62 22.50 -17.57 -24.09
N LEU A 63 21.78 -17.49 -22.97
CA LEU A 63 22.38 -17.36 -21.62
C LEU A 63 23.43 -18.45 -21.33
N SER A 64 23.19 -19.68 -21.77
CA SER A 64 24.10 -20.82 -21.58
C SER A 64 25.37 -20.75 -22.42
N ALA A 65 25.36 -19.96 -23.50
CA ALA A 65 26.51 -19.78 -24.40
C ALA A 65 27.40 -18.59 -24.01
N ILE A 66 26.93 -17.69 -23.13
CA ILE A 66 27.70 -16.52 -22.71
C ILE A 66 28.94 -16.96 -21.93
N SER A 67 30.11 -16.68 -22.48
CA SER A 67 31.41 -17.01 -21.87
C SER A 67 32.07 -15.80 -21.22
N SER A 68 31.80 -14.61 -21.77
CA SER A 68 32.38 -13.33 -21.36
C SER A 68 31.44 -12.16 -21.71
N LEU A 69 31.68 -11.01 -21.08
CA LEU A 69 30.95 -9.77 -21.32
C LEU A 69 31.90 -8.58 -21.46
N LYS A 70 31.46 -7.56 -22.19
CA LYS A 70 32.14 -6.26 -22.31
C LYS A 70 31.27 -5.17 -21.70
N TYR A 71 31.86 -4.34 -20.86
CA TYR A 71 31.24 -3.12 -20.31
C TYR A 71 31.07 -2.05 -21.40
N PRO A 72 30.11 -1.12 -21.22
CA PRO A 72 29.97 0.02 -22.13
C PRO A 72 31.26 0.88 -22.12
N ASP A 73 31.63 1.40 -23.30
CA ASP A 73 32.85 2.23 -23.44
C ASP A 73 32.73 3.56 -22.67
N GLN A 74 31.51 4.05 -22.47
CA GLN A 74 31.21 5.22 -21.64
C GLN A 74 30.71 4.76 -20.27
N LYS A 75 31.25 5.36 -19.20
CA LYS A 75 30.77 5.11 -17.84
C LYS A 75 29.33 5.59 -17.72
N LEU A 76 28.46 4.71 -17.21
CA LEU A 76 27.09 5.08 -16.89
C LEU A 76 27.05 6.17 -15.81
N PRO A 77 26.08 7.10 -15.84
CA PRO A 77 25.88 8.09 -14.78
C PRO A 77 25.79 7.44 -13.39
N GLU A 78 26.32 8.12 -12.38
CA GLU A 78 26.20 7.66 -11.00
C GLU A 78 24.77 7.87 -10.51
N THR A 79 24.00 6.79 -10.49
CA THR A 79 22.60 6.76 -10.08
C THR A 79 22.35 5.54 -9.21
N SER A 80 21.67 5.74 -8.08
CA SER A 80 21.24 4.66 -7.19
C SER A 80 20.11 3.86 -7.84
N LEU A 81 20.33 2.59 -8.15
CA LEU A 81 19.28 1.69 -8.63
C LEU A 81 18.68 0.85 -7.48
N VAL A 82 17.35 0.85 -7.38
CA VAL A 82 16.60 0.10 -6.37
C VAL A 82 15.59 -0.79 -7.06
N VAL A 83 15.62 -2.09 -6.80
CA VAL A 83 14.66 -3.05 -7.32
C VAL A 83 13.67 -3.39 -6.21
N LEU A 84 12.41 -3.03 -6.41
CA LEU A 84 11.33 -3.27 -5.46
C LEU A 84 10.78 -4.69 -5.66
N CYS A 85 11.07 -5.59 -4.70
CA CYS A 85 10.84 -7.02 -4.82
C CYS A 85 10.17 -7.61 -3.58
N ASP A 86 8.95 -8.13 -3.74
CA ASP A 86 8.17 -8.71 -2.64
C ASP A 86 8.32 -10.23 -2.50
N VAL A 87 9.14 -10.88 -3.34
CA VAL A 87 9.37 -12.32 -3.31
C VAL A 87 10.79 -12.68 -2.82
N ASN A 88 10.92 -13.83 -2.16
CA ASN A 88 12.21 -14.34 -1.65
C ASN A 88 12.84 -15.42 -2.53
N ASN A 89 12.19 -15.78 -3.64
CA ASN A 89 12.69 -16.80 -4.56
C ASN A 89 14.14 -16.51 -4.95
N ILE A 90 14.98 -17.53 -4.76
CA ILE A 90 16.37 -17.52 -5.24
C ILE A 90 16.39 -17.67 -6.76
N LEU A 91 17.57 -17.62 -7.38
CA LEU A 91 17.63 -17.66 -8.84
C LEU A 91 17.28 -19.03 -9.44
N LEU A 92 17.80 -20.10 -8.83
CA LEU A 92 17.83 -21.47 -9.38
C LEU A 92 17.11 -22.47 -8.46
N GLY A 93 16.85 -23.67 -8.98
CA GLY A 93 16.28 -24.81 -8.27
C GLY A 93 14.76 -24.73 -8.08
N ASP A 94 14.24 -25.55 -7.17
CA ASP A 94 12.79 -25.74 -6.98
C ASP A 94 12.07 -24.47 -6.50
N GLN A 95 12.80 -23.58 -5.82
CA GLN A 95 12.32 -22.25 -5.40
C GLN A 95 12.82 -21.14 -6.33
N GLY A 96 13.39 -21.51 -7.47
CA GLY A 96 14.03 -20.66 -8.46
C GLY A 96 13.07 -19.96 -9.41
N SER A 97 13.61 -19.05 -10.23
CA SER A 97 12.81 -18.28 -11.17
C SER A 97 12.08 -19.13 -12.21
N VAL A 98 12.72 -20.20 -12.71
CA VAL A 98 12.16 -21.04 -13.76
C VAL A 98 11.08 -21.96 -13.20
N ALA A 99 11.37 -22.62 -12.07
CA ALA A 99 10.44 -23.54 -11.44
C ALA A 99 9.15 -22.85 -10.98
N VAL A 100 9.26 -21.69 -10.32
CA VAL A 100 8.11 -21.01 -9.69
C VAL A 100 7.38 -20.10 -10.67
N PHE A 101 8.09 -19.29 -11.46
CA PHE A 101 7.46 -18.28 -12.33
C PHE A 101 7.45 -18.66 -13.81
N GLY A 102 8.13 -19.74 -14.21
CA GLY A 102 8.16 -20.20 -15.60
C GLY A 102 6.80 -20.65 -16.14
N PRO A 103 6.03 -21.49 -15.44
CA PRO A 103 4.77 -22.03 -15.97
C PRO A 103 3.79 -20.94 -16.42
N GLN A 104 3.59 -19.90 -15.60
CA GLN A 104 2.71 -18.77 -15.94
C GLN A 104 3.24 -17.88 -17.08
N LYS A 105 4.52 -18.00 -17.44
CA LYS A 105 5.14 -17.32 -18.60
C LYS A 105 5.16 -18.19 -19.86
N GLY A 106 4.57 -19.39 -19.81
CA GLY A 106 4.53 -20.35 -20.91
C GLY A 106 5.80 -21.18 -21.07
N VAL A 107 6.61 -21.36 -20.01
CA VAL A 107 7.74 -22.31 -20.02
C VAL A 107 7.20 -23.73 -19.94
N THR A 108 7.60 -24.59 -20.88
CA THR A 108 7.20 -26.01 -20.88
C THR A 108 8.36 -26.94 -21.20
N GLY A 109 8.37 -28.14 -20.61
CA GLY A 109 9.28 -29.22 -20.95
C GLY A 109 10.75 -28.80 -21.06
N GLN A 110 11.30 -28.84 -22.28
CA GLN A 110 12.71 -28.55 -22.57
C GLN A 110 13.08 -27.08 -22.37
N ASP A 111 12.14 -26.14 -22.52
CA ASP A 111 12.41 -24.71 -22.33
C ASP A 111 12.90 -24.44 -20.90
N GLY A 112 12.31 -25.11 -19.91
CA GLY A 112 12.71 -24.97 -18.51
C GLY A 112 14.16 -25.41 -18.29
N VAL A 113 14.55 -26.54 -18.87
CA VAL A 113 15.93 -27.05 -18.77
C VAL A 113 16.93 -26.10 -19.43
N ILE A 114 16.58 -25.51 -20.58
CA ILE A 114 17.42 -24.54 -21.28
C ILE A 114 17.60 -23.27 -20.44
N LEU A 115 16.50 -22.73 -19.90
CA LEU A 115 16.50 -21.52 -19.09
C LEU A 115 17.26 -21.71 -17.77
N GLU A 116 17.05 -22.83 -17.09
CA GLU A 116 17.71 -23.15 -15.83
C GLU A 116 19.24 -23.20 -16.02
N LYS A 117 19.70 -23.97 -17.03
CA LYS A 117 21.13 -24.02 -17.39
C LYS A 117 21.68 -22.67 -17.83
N GLY A 118 20.85 -21.88 -18.54
CA GLY A 118 21.20 -20.53 -18.95
C GLY A 118 21.45 -19.62 -17.75
N LEU A 119 20.51 -19.57 -16.80
CA LEU A 119 20.63 -18.78 -15.58
C LEU A 119 21.79 -19.28 -14.71
N GLU A 120 22.03 -20.59 -14.64
CA GLU A 120 23.16 -21.18 -13.91
C GLU A 120 24.50 -20.71 -14.48
N ASN A 121 24.65 -20.75 -15.81
CA ASN A 121 25.86 -20.22 -16.46
C ASN A 121 26.00 -18.71 -16.22
N TRP A 122 24.91 -17.97 -16.37
CA TRP A 122 24.89 -16.53 -16.22
C TRP A 122 25.29 -16.07 -14.81
N VAL A 123 24.70 -16.65 -13.77
CA VAL A 123 25.08 -16.31 -12.40
C VAL A 123 26.52 -16.71 -12.10
N SER A 124 26.97 -17.88 -12.57
CA SER A 124 28.36 -18.32 -12.37
C SER A 124 29.36 -17.37 -13.02
N LEU A 125 29.03 -16.83 -14.21
CA LEU A 125 29.81 -15.79 -14.86
C LEU A 125 29.83 -14.51 -14.01
N LEU A 126 28.68 -14.02 -13.57
CA LEU A 126 28.58 -12.80 -12.75
C LEU A 126 29.32 -12.91 -11.41
N GLU A 127 29.22 -14.04 -10.72
CA GLU A 127 29.92 -14.31 -9.46
C GLU A 127 31.44 -14.30 -9.68
N ARG A 128 31.92 -14.83 -10.80
CA ARG A 128 33.34 -14.77 -11.20
C ARG A 128 33.80 -13.35 -11.53
N GLU A 129 33.01 -12.60 -12.29
CA GLU A 129 33.35 -11.23 -12.70
C GLU A 129 33.37 -10.25 -11.52
N THR A 130 32.52 -10.45 -10.52
CA THR A 130 32.30 -9.47 -9.45
C THR A 130 32.81 -9.93 -8.08
N GLY A 131 33.07 -11.23 -7.89
CA GLY A 131 33.40 -11.82 -6.59
C GLY A 131 32.23 -11.87 -5.59
N LYS A 132 31.02 -11.46 -5.99
CA LYS A 132 29.81 -11.50 -5.15
C LYS A 132 29.18 -12.90 -5.23
N SER A 133 28.70 -13.42 -4.10
CA SER A 133 27.82 -14.60 -4.10
C SER A 133 26.39 -14.15 -4.36
N LEU A 134 25.76 -14.63 -5.43
CA LEU A 134 24.48 -14.14 -5.93
C LEU A 134 23.43 -15.26 -6.03
N ARG A 135 23.85 -16.49 -6.30
CA ARG A 135 22.96 -17.63 -6.59
C ARG A 135 21.88 -17.86 -5.53
N ASP A 136 22.28 -17.78 -4.27
CA ASP A 136 21.45 -18.13 -3.11
C ASP A 136 20.87 -16.89 -2.41
N GLN A 137 21.08 -15.69 -2.97
CA GLN A 137 20.52 -14.47 -2.37
C GLN A 137 19.00 -14.43 -2.58
N PRO A 138 18.21 -14.18 -1.51
CA PRO A 138 16.77 -14.01 -1.62
C PRO A 138 16.39 -12.88 -2.59
N GLY A 139 15.38 -13.13 -3.42
CA GLY A 139 14.86 -12.14 -4.38
C GLY A 139 15.58 -12.14 -5.73
N MET A 140 16.68 -12.89 -5.88
CA MET A 140 17.38 -12.97 -7.18
C MET A 140 16.57 -13.66 -8.27
N GLY A 141 15.58 -14.50 -7.92
CA GLY A 141 14.67 -15.11 -8.88
C GLY A 141 13.54 -14.19 -9.35
N ALA A 142 13.40 -12.99 -8.77
CA ALA A 142 12.31 -12.10 -9.09
C ALA A 142 12.32 -11.66 -10.56
N ALA A 143 11.13 -11.58 -11.14
CA ALA A 143 10.89 -11.15 -12.51
C ALA A 143 11.79 -11.79 -13.58
N GLY A 144 12.13 -13.07 -13.44
CA GLY A 144 12.95 -13.75 -14.45
C GLY A 144 14.45 -13.62 -14.26
N GLY A 145 14.91 -13.30 -13.04
CA GLY A 145 16.32 -13.14 -12.74
C GLY A 145 16.87 -11.75 -12.99
N ILE A 146 16.03 -10.75 -13.27
CA ILE A 146 16.48 -9.38 -13.62
C ILE A 146 17.40 -8.81 -12.55
N ALA A 147 17.07 -9.03 -11.28
CA ALA A 147 17.84 -8.54 -10.15
C ALA A 147 19.31 -8.98 -10.21
N VAL A 148 19.61 -10.19 -10.69
CA VAL A 148 20.98 -10.74 -10.65
C VAL A 148 21.96 -9.89 -11.46
N GLY A 149 21.57 -9.51 -12.69
CA GLY A 149 22.41 -8.69 -13.56
C GLY A 149 22.59 -7.26 -13.04
N LEU A 150 21.52 -6.66 -12.53
CA LEU A 150 21.53 -5.30 -11.99
C LEU A 150 22.36 -5.20 -10.69
N VAL A 151 22.22 -6.17 -9.79
CA VAL A 151 22.96 -6.21 -8.52
C VAL A 151 24.44 -6.48 -8.78
N ALA A 152 24.74 -7.42 -9.68
CA ALA A 152 26.11 -7.76 -10.03
C ALA A 152 26.87 -6.58 -10.64
N LEU A 153 26.35 -6.05 -11.76
CA LEU A 153 27.09 -5.15 -12.65
C LEU A 153 26.80 -3.66 -12.43
N LEU A 154 25.62 -3.32 -11.90
CA LEU A 154 25.21 -1.92 -11.68
C LEU A 154 25.11 -1.55 -10.19
N GLY A 155 25.37 -2.49 -9.29
CA GLY A 155 25.29 -2.25 -7.84
C GLY A 155 23.88 -1.92 -7.36
N ALA A 156 22.84 -2.38 -8.07
CA ALA A 156 21.47 -2.21 -7.62
C ALA A 156 21.25 -2.90 -6.26
N ARG A 157 20.33 -2.36 -5.46
CA ARG A 157 19.90 -2.98 -4.21
C ARG A 157 18.46 -3.47 -4.31
N LEU A 158 18.14 -4.50 -3.53
CA LEU A 158 16.78 -5.01 -3.40
C LEU A 158 16.13 -4.39 -2.17
N GLU A 159 14.90 -3.91 -2.31
CA GLU A 159 14.07 -3.43 -1.21
C GLU A 159 12.68 -4.07 -1.28
N PRO A 160 12.02 -4.39 -0.14
CA PRO A 160 10.64 -4.83 -0.14
C PRO A 160 9.73 -3.72 -0.69
N GLY A 161 8.95 -4.04 -1.72
CA GLY A 161 8.11 -3.07 -2.42
C GLY A 161 6.97 -2.55 -1.56
N ALA A 162 6.28 -3.45 -0.84
CA ALA A 162 5.20 -3.05 0.05
C ALA A 162 5.69 -2.10 1.17
N GLU A 163 6.81 -2.41 1.82
CA GLU A 163 7.38 -1.56 2.87
C GLU A 163 7.83 -0.21 2.32
N PHE A 164 8.48 -0.21 1.15
CA PHE A 164 8.85 1.01 0.44
C PHE A 164 7.63 1.91 0.20
N ILE A 165 6.52 1.37 -0.31
CA ILE A 165 5.30 2.14 -0.57
C ILE A 165 4.68 2.66 0.74
N MET A 166 4.66 1.88 1.82
CA MET A 166 4.15 2.35 3.11
C MET A 166 4.96 3.54 3.65
N ASN A 167 6.29 3.49 3.52
CA ASN A 167 7.16 4.58 3.94
C ASN A 167 7.01 5.81 3.03
N LEU A 168 6.87 5.60 1.71
CA LEU A 168 6.64 6.69 0.75
C LEU A 168 5.32 7.42 1.01
N LEU A 169 4.29 6.71 1.47
CA LEU A 169 2.98 7.25 1.81
C LEU A 169 2.89 7.74 3.26
N GLU A 170 4.00 7.77 4.00
CA GLU A 170 4.05 8.21 5.40
C GLU A 170 2.99 7.48 6.26
N MET A 171 2.81 6.18 6.01
CA MET A 171 1.71 5.41 6.58
C MET A 171 1.74 5.39 8.11
N ASP A 172 2.93 5.46 8.71
CA ASP A 172 3.05 5.46 10.17
C ASP A 172 2.36 6.67 10.83
N ASP A 173 2.37 7.84 10.18
CA ASP A 173 1.68 9.06 10.65
C ASP A 173 0.16 8.92 10.52
N HIS A 174 -0.30 8.31 9.42
CA HIS A 174 -1.72 8.01 9.24
C HIS A 174 -2.25 7.01 10.27
N LEU A 175 -1.43 6.01 10.61
CA LEU A 175 -1.77 5.03 11.63
C LEU A 175 -1.81 5.68 13.02
N ASP A 176 -0.93 6.63 13.34
CA ASP A 176 -0.99 7.35 14.63
C ASP A 176 -2.29 8.13 14.84
N TRP A 177 -2.94 8.55 13.77
CA TRP A 177 -4.24 9.21 13.82
C TRP A 177 -5.45 8.25 13.82
N ALA A 178 -5.26 7.02 13.34
CA ALA A 178 -6.38 6.12 13.07
C ALA A 178 -6.93 5.43 14.32
N ASP A 179 -8.25 5.18 14.35
CA ASP A 179 -8.92 4.30 15.33
C ASP A 179 -9.06 2.85 14.85
N TRP A 180 -9.04 2.66 13.53
CA TRP A 180 -9.28 1.38 12.86
C TRP A 180 -8.67 1.42 11.46
N VAL A 181 -8.07 0.31 11.03
CA VAL A 181 -7.48 0.18 9.70
C VAL A 181 -8.33 -0.74 8.83
N ILE A 182 -8.70 -0.28 7.64
CA ILE A 182 -9.40 -1.09 6.65
C ILE A 182 -8.49 -1.20 5.43
N THR A 183 -8.19 -2.43 5.01
CA THR A 183 -7.36 -2.74 3.86
C THR A 183 -8.07 -3.70 2.90
N GLY A 184 -7.45 -4.06 1.78
CA GLY A 184 -8.04 -5.00 0.83
C GLY A 184 -7.07 -5.53 -0.22
N GLU A 185 -7.42 -6.68 -0.78
CA GLU A 185 -6.75 -7.28 -1.94
C GLU A 185 -7.73 -8.20 -2.69
N GLY A 186 -7.31 -8.71 -3.86
CA GLY A 186 -8.15 -9.60 -4.66
C GLY A 186 -8.33 -10.99 -4.04
N LYS A 187 -7.25 -11.56 -3.49
CA LYS A 187 -7.27 -12.83 -2.75
C LYS A 187 -6.32 -12.75 -1.57
N THR A 188 -6.82 -13.06 -0.39
CA THR A 188 -6.09 -13.06 0.88
C THR A 188 -5.70 -14.49 1.25
N ASP A 189 -4.44 -14.88 0.99
CA ASP A 189 -3.94 -16.25 1.18
C ASP A 189 -2.79 -16.39 2.20
N SER A 190 -2.80 -17.53 2.90
CA SER A 190 -1.87 -17.89 3.98
C SER A 190 -0.40 -17.88 3.58
N GLN A 191 -0.12 -18.26 2.34
CA GLN A 191 1.25 -18.40 1.82
C GLN A 191 1.81 -17.08 1.25
N GLY A 192 0.94 -16.11 0.93
CA GLY A 192 1.33 -14.83 0.33
C GLY A 192 1.45 -13.68 1.32
N PHE A 193 1.15 -13.91 2.60
CA PHE A 193 1.01 -12.85 3.60
C PHE A 193 2.26 -12.00 3.81
N SER A 194 3.41 -12.61 4.07
CA SER A 194 4.53 -11.93 4.76
C SER A 194 5.12 -10.66 4.12
N ARG A 195 4.78 -10.30 2.87
CA ARG A 195 5.35 -9.12 2.18
C ARG A 195 4.40 -8.34 1.28
N LYS A 196 3.10 -8.65 1.29
CA LYS A 196 2.12 -7.88 0.51
C LYS A 196 1.60 -6.70 1.33
N ALA A 197 1.10 -5.68 0.62
CA ALA A 197 0.63 -4.43 1.23
C ALA A 197 -0.36 -4.63 2.40
N PRO A 198 -1.41 -5.49 2.32
CA PRO A 198 -2.34 -5.67 3.45
C PRO A 198 -1.68 -6.18 4.72
N PHE A 199 -0.70 -7.08 4.59
CA PHE A 199 -0.03 -7.68 5.73
C PHE A 199 1.05 -6.75 6.32
N VAL A 200 1.82 -6.06 5.48
CA VAL A 200 2.76 -5.05 5.95
C VAL A 200 2.02 -3.93 6.71
N LEU A 201 0.86 -3.53 6.21
CA LEU A 201 -0.02 -2.58 6.90
C LEU A 201 -0.54 -3.15 8.22
N LEU A 202 -0.96 -4.42 8.24
CA LEU A 202 -1.41 -5.12 9.44
C LEU A 202 -0.31 -5.16 10.51
N GLU A 203 0.92 -5.53 10.15
CA GLU A 203 2.04 -5.58 11.09
C GLU A 203 2.33 -4.20 11.68
N LYS A 204 2.40 -3.16 10.84
CA LYS A 204 2.57 -1.78 11.29
C LYS A 204 1.44 -1.33 12.21
N ALA A 205 0.19 -1.57 11.84
CA ALA A 205 -0.98 -1.21 12.64
C ALA A 205 -1.01 -1.92 14.01
N ARG A 206 -0.59 -3.19 14.06
CA ARG A 206 -0.48 -3.95 15.31
C ARG A 206 0.55 -3.39 16.27
N THR A 207 1.66 -2.82 15.78
CA THR A 207 2.63 -2.14 16.67
C THR A 207 2.02 -0.95 17.41
N LYS A 208 0.94 -0.38 16.87
CA LYS A 208 0.15 0.71 17.45
C LYS A 208 -1.16 0.24 18.12
N ASN A 209 -1.33 -1.07 18.29
CA ASN A 209 -2.53 -1.71 18.86
C ASN A 209 -3.84 -1.37 18.13
N LEU A 210 -3.77 -1.13 16.82
CA LEU A 210 -4.95 -0.82 16.01
C LEU A 210 -5.62 -2.09 15.49
N PRO A 211 -6.96 -2.17 15.53
CA PRO A 211 -7.70 -3.24 14.88
C PRO A 211 -7.64 -3.08 13.35
N VAL A 212 -7.51 -4.19 12.65
CA VAL A 212 -7.36 -4.22 11.19
C VAL A 212 -8.36 -5.18 10.56
N SER A 213 -9.15 -4.66 9.63
CA SER A 213 -10.06 -5.47 8.82
C SER A 213 -9.64 -5.48 7.35
N VAL A 214 -9.85 -6.61 6.70
CA VAL A 214 -9.59 -6.78 5.26
C VAL A 214 -10.89 -6.99 4.50
N ILE A 215 -11.06 -6.27 3.40
CA ILE A 215 -12.12 -6.46 2.42
C ILE A 215 -11.51 -7.13 1.20
N THR A 216 -11.94 -8.35 0.86
CA THR A 216 -11.22 -9.21 -0.10
C THR A 216 -12.14 -9.97 -1.03
N GLY A 217 -11.70 -10.15 -2.28
CA GLY A 217 -12.44 -10.92 -3.28
C GLY A 217 -12.58 -12.40 -2.94
N ALA A 218 -11.55 -12.97 -2.31
CA ALA A 218 -11.52 -14.34 -1.81
C ALA A 218 -10.52 -14.46 -0.66
N TYR A 219 -10.73 -15.41 0.26
CA TYR A 219 -9.78 -15.62 1.35
C TYR A 219 -9.62 -17.09 1.71
N GLU A 220 -8.44 -17.43 2.21
CA GLU A 220 -8.22 -18.71 2.90
C GLU A 220 -8.62 -18.57 4.37
N PRO A 221 -9.17 -19.62 5.01
CA PRO A 221 -9.68 -19.54 6.39
C PRO A 221 -8.70 -18.93 7.41
N ASP A 222 -7.40 -19.14 7.20
CA ASP A 222 -6.35 -18.60 8.06
C ASP A 222 -6.30 -17.07 8.09
N ALA A 223 -6.82 -16.37 7.07
CA ALA A 223 -6.93 -14.91 7.10
C ALA A 223 -7.73 -14.42 8.31
N SER A 224 -8.75 -15.16 8.72
CA SER A 224 -9.58 -14.85 9.89
C SER A 224 -8.87 -15.06 11.23
N LEU A 225 -7.68 -15.67 11.23
CA LEU A 225 -6.83 -15.78 12.43
C LEU A 225 -5.88 -14.58 12.57
N VAL A 226 -5.72 -13.79 11.51
CA VAL A 226 -4.71 -12.72 11.43
C VAL A 226 -5.36 -11.34 11.36
N PHE A 227 -6.46 -11.17 10.64
CA PHE A 227 -7.23 -9.92 10.64
C PHE A 227 -8.35 -9.96 11.68
N ASP A 228 -8.63 -8.82 12.31
CA ASP A 228 -9.72 -8.66 13.28
C ASP A 228 -11.10 -8.72 12.64
N GLY A 229 -11.16 -8.48 11.32
CA GLY A 229 -12.37 -8.67 10.51
C GLY A 229 -12.02 -9.04 9.07
N VAL A 230 -12.69 -10.04 8.52
CA VAL A 230 -12.55 -10.46 7.12
C VAL A 230 -13.90 -10.36 6.43
N VAL A 231 -13.98 -9.53 5.40
CA VAL A 231 -15.19 -9.35 4.59
C VAL A 231 -14.94 -9.87 3.19
N SER A 232 -15.65 -10.94 2.83
CA SER A 232 -15.65 -11.50 1.49
C SER A 232 -16.59 -10.70 0.57
N LEU A 233 -16.10 -10.31 -0.60
CA LEU A 233 -16.88 -9.51 -1.56
C LEU A 233 -18.07 -10.27 -2.17
N PRO A 234 -17.94 -11.54 -2.61
CA PRO A 234 -19.08 -12.29 -3.14
C PRO A 234 -20.20 -12.43 -2.11
N ASN A 235 -21.37 -11.90 -2.44
CA ASN A 235 -22.56 -11.93 -1.58
C ASN A 235 -23.61 -12.98 -2.03
N LYS A 236 -23.31 -13.69 -3.10
CA LYS A 236 -24.08 -14.80 -3.68
C LYS A 236 -23.11 -15.73 -4.42
N PRO A 237 -23.50 -16.98 -4.75
CA PRO A 237 -22.76 -17.77 -5.72
C PRO A 237 -22.65 -16.98 -7.04
N MET A 238 -21.42 -16.68 -7.46
CA MET A 238 -21.14 -15.89 -8.67
C MET A 238 -19.84 -16.35 -9.34
N GLY A 239 -19.73 -16.12 -10.64
CA GLY A 239 -18.50 -16.44 -11.39
C GLY A 239 -17.38 -15.44 -11.11
N LEU A 240 -16.12 -15.82 -11.36
CA LEU A 240 -14.96 -14.94 -11.21
C LEU A 240 -15.10 -13.67 -12.07
N GLU A 241 -15.50 -13.79 -13.33
CA GLU A 241 -15.69 -12.65 -14.22
C GLU A 241 -16.81 -11.71 -13.76
N GLU A 242 -17.90 -12.26 -13.23
CA GLU A 242 -19.00 -11.48 -12.66
C GLU A 242 -18.51 -10.73 -11.41
N SER A 243 -17.77 -11.41 -10.53
CA SER A 243 -17.21 -10.80 -9.32
C SER A 243 -16.21 -9.69 -9.63
N MET A 244 -15.38 -9.85 -10.66
CA MET A 244 -14.43 -8.80 -11.08
C MET A 244 -15.14 -7.63 -11.75
N ARG A 245 -16.18 -7.89 -12.54
CA ARG A 245 -16.99 -6.85 -13.20
C ARG A 245 -17.75 -6.00 -12.18
N ASP A 246 -18.32 -6.63 -11.17
CA ASP A 246 -19.15 -5.97 -10.15
C ASP A 246 -18.33 -5.56 -8.91
N ALA A 247 -17.00 -5.65 -8.95
CA ALA A 247 -16.12 -5.48 -7.79
C ALA A 247 -16.36 -4.17 -7.03
N ALA A 248 -16.57 -3.05 -7.72
CA ALA A 248 -16.83 -1.76 -7.08
C ALA A 248 -18.11 -1.79 -6.21
N TYR A 249 -19.21 -2.33 -6.76
CA TYR A 249 -20.48 -2.48 -6.03
C TYR A 249 -20.34 -3.45 -4.84
N LEU A 250 -19.61 -4.54 -5.04
CA LEU A 250 -19.37 -5.51 -3.97
C LEU A 250 -18.52 -4.91 -2.84
N VAL A 251 -17.48 -4.12 -3.17
CA VAL A 251 -16.64 -3.41 -2.19
C VAL A 251 -17.47 -2.41 -1.40
N GLU A 252 -18.28 -1.61 -2.08
CA GLU A 252 -19.19 -0.66 -1.42
C GLU A 252 -20.13 -1.39 -0.44
N THR A 253 -20.75 -2.47 -0.90
CA THR A 253 -21.67 -3.27 -0.07
C THR A 253 -20.96 -3.90 1.12
N GLY A 254 -19.79 -4.50 0.92
CA GLY A 254 -19.00 -5.12 1.98
C GLY A 254 -18.49 -4.10 3.01
N ALA A 255 -18.00 -2.94 2.54
CA ALA A 255 -17.58 -1.85 3.40
C ALA A 255 -18.75 -1.28 4.22
N ALA A 256 -19.92 -1.11 3.61
CA ALA A 256 -21.12 -0.64 4.31
C ALA A 256 -21.57 -1.62 5.41
N GLN A 257 -21.49 -2.93 5.16
CA GLN A 257 -21.79 -3.94 6.18
C GLN A 257 -20.79 -3.91 7.34
N LEU A 258 -19.49 -3.83 7.03
CA LEU A 258 -18.45 -3.70 8.05
C LEU A 258 -18.68 -2.44 8.90
N ALA A 259 -18.87 -1.29 8.26
CA ALA A 259 -19.14 -0.03 8.95
C ALA A 259 -20.39 -0.12 9.84
N ALA A 260 -21.48 -0.74 9.37
CA ALA A 260 -22.69 -0.93 10.16
C ALA A 260 -22.44 -1.78 11.42
N ILE A 261 -21.59 -2.82 11.33
CA ILE A 261 -21.20 -3.64 12.47
C ILE A 261 -20.33 -2.84 13.43
N LEU A 262 -19.30 -2.14 12.93
CA LEU A 262 -18.38 -1.34 13.75
C LEU A 262 -19.08 -0.20 14.50
N LEU A 263 -19.99 0.50 13.82
CA LEU A 263 -20.79 1.55 14.43
C LEU A 263 -21.70 1.00 15.53
N ARG A 264 -22.22 -0.22 15.39
CA ARG A 264 -23.08 -0.88 16.40
C ARG A 264 -22.29 -1.55 17.52
N SER A 265 -21.06 -2.01 17.27
CA SER A 265 -20.23 -2.69 18.28
C SER A 265 -19.57 -1.70 19.25
N LYS A 266 -19.33 -0.46 18.81
CA LYS A 266 -18.97 0.65 19.72
C LYS A 266 -20.21 1.09 20.50
N ASN A 267 -20.54 0.37 21.57
CA ASN A 267 -21.67 0.61 22.49
C ASN A 267 -21.72 2.02 23.12
N GLY A 268 -20.73 2.90 22.89
CA GLY A 268 -20.79 4.32 23.26
C GLY A 268 -21.07 5.28 22.09
N MET A 269 -20.61 5.00 20.87
CA MET A 269 -20.74 5.93 19.73
C MET A 269 -22.14 5.91 19.09
N TYR A 270 -22.78 4.74 19.02
CA TYR A 270 -24.14 4.64 18.47
C TYR A 270 -25.18 5.33 19.36
N GLU A 271 -25.07 5.12 20.68
CA GLU A 271 -25.93 5.82 21.64
C GLU A 271 -25.65 7.32 21.61
N THR A 272 -24.38 7.73 21.57
CA THR A 272 -24.01 9.14 21.49
C THR A 272 -24.48 9.81 20.18
N ASP A 273 -24.39 9.15 19.01
CA ASP A 273 -24.90 9.69 17.74
C ASP A 273 -26.44 9.73 17.69
N ARG A 274 -27.12 8.69 18.21
CA ARG A 274 -28.58 8.69 18.32
C ARG A 274 -29.07 9.76 19.29
N LEU A 275 -28.37 9.92 20.40
CA LEU A 275 -28.64 10.92 21.44
C LEU A 275 -28.37 12.32 20.89
N TYR A 276 -27.26 12.52 20.17
CA TYR A 276 -26.94 13.75 19.44
C TYR A 276 -28.06 14.16 18.48
N LYS A 277 -28.48 13.25 17.59
CA LYS A 277 -29.59 13.49 16.66
C LYS A 277 -30.92 13.81 17.38
N THR A 278 -31.17 13.15 18.51
CA THR A 278 -32.35 13.42 19.35
C THR A 278 -32.28 14.82 19.98
N ILE A 279 -31.13 15.19 20.55
CA ILE A 279 -30.87 16.51 21.13
C ILE A 279 -31.07 17.61 20.08
N LEU A 280 -30.52 17.44 18.87
CA LEU A 280 -30.73 18.39 17.77
C LEU A 280 -32.22 18.55 17.42
N GLY A 281 -32.96 17.45 17.36
CA GLY A 281 -34.40 17.46 17.12
C GLY A 281 -35.18 18.18 18.22
N ASP A 282 -34.79 18.00 19.48
CA ASP A 282 -35.43 18.65 20.62
C ASP A 282 -35.12 20.15 20.66
N ILE A 283 -33.86 20.55 20.47
CA ILE A 283 -33.45 21.95 20.33
C ILE A 283 -34.19 22.62 19.17
N GLY A 284 -34.29 21.95 18.01
CA GLY A 284 -34.99 22.47 16.83
C GLY A 284 -36.49 22.71 17.05
N ARG A 285 -37.12 21.92 17.93
CA ARG A 285 -38.55 22.04 18.29
C ARG A 285 -38.81 22.93 19.51
N GLY A 286 -37.78 23.54 20.10
CA GLY A 286 -37.90 24.38 21.30
C GLY A 286 -37.87 23.62 22.64
N GLY A 287 -37.59 22.32 22.63
CA GLY A 287 -37.53 21.45 23.82
C GLY A 287 -36.20 21.55 24.57
N MET A 288 -35.89 22.72 25.14
CA MET A 288 -34.58 23.01 25.72
C MET A 288 -34.27 22.22 27.01
N GLU A 289 -35.24 22.01 27.88
CA GLU A 289 -35.06 21.22 29.12
C GLU A 289 -34.76 19.74 28.82
N GLU A 290 -35.48 19.19 27.85
CA GLU A 290 -35.31 17.80 27.40
C GLU A 290 -33.94 17.58 26.76
N ALA A 291 -33.51 18.53 25.92
CA ALA A 291 -32.17 18.55 25.35
C ALA A 291 -31.09 18.65 26.43
N GLN A 292 -31.24 19.55 27.41
CA GLN A 292 -30.30 19.72 28.51
C GLN A 292 -30.13 18.44 29.34
N ARG A 293 -31.24 17.73 29.62
CA ARG A 293 -31.21 16.45 30.33
C ARG A 293 -30.48 15.37 29.52
N LYS A 294 -30.72 15.29 28.22
CA LYS A 294 -30.05 14.30 27.36
C LYS A 294 -28.56 14.57 27.19
N ILE A 295 -28.13 15.83 27.22
CA ILE A 295 -26.71 16.19 27.13
C ILE A 295 -25.90 15.62 28.30
N THR A 296 -26.49 15.48 29.51
CA THR A 296 -25.77 14.91 30.66
C THR A 296 -25.44 13.43 30.49
N ASP A 297 -26.14 12.73 29.60
CA ASP A 297 -25.85 11.32 29.28
C ASP A 297 -24.68 11.17 28.29
N ILE A 298 -24.16 12.28 27.73
CA ILE A 298 -22.95 12.29 26.91
C ILE A 298 -21.74 12.62 27.81
N PRO A 299 -20.68 11.78 27.84
CA PRO A 299 -19.46 12.08 28.60
C PRO A 299 -18.80 13.42 28.21
N GLU A 300 -18.39 14.21 29.20
CA GLU A 300 -17.72 15.51 28.96
C GLU A 300 -16.35 15.39 28.30
N THR A 301 -15.77 14.19 28.23
CA THR A 301 -14.52 13.90 27.51
C THR A 301 -14.70 13.86 26.00
N LEU A 302 -15.93 13.86 25.49
CA LEU A 302 -16.22 13.81 24.06
C LEU A 302 -16.53 15.21 23.53
N ALA A 303 -15.94 15.57 22.39
CA ALA A 303 -16.19 16.87 21.73
C ALA A 303 -17.69 17.12 21.48
N ILE A 304 -18.46 16.08 21.16
CA ILE A 304 -19.89 16.17 20.86
C ILE A 304 -20.76 16.63 22.04
N HIS A 305 -20.34 16.35 23.28
CA HIS A 305 -20.99 16.89 24.49
C HIS A 305 -21.00 18.42 24.45
N TRP A 306 -19.83 18.98 24.16
CA TRP A 306 -19.59 20.41 24.15
C TRP A 306 -20.22 21.10 22.92
N VAL A 307 -20.29 20.42 21.78
CA VAL A 307 -21.06 20.90 20.62
C VAL A 307 -22.55 21.04 20.97
N CYS A 308 -23.15 20.04 21.63
CA CYS A 308 -24.55 20.12 22.07
C CYS A 308 -24.80 21.24 23.08
N LYS A 309 -23.94 21.38 24.11
CA LYS A 309 -24.03 22.51 25.06
C LYS A 309 -23.94 23.85 24.33
N GLY A 310 -23.01 23.98 23.39
CA GLY A 310 -22.84 25.18 22.57
C GLY A 310 -24.12 25.55 21.80
N LEU A 311 -24.74 24.58 21.14
CA LEU A 311 -26.00 24.78 20.40
C LEU A 311 -27.17 25.18 21.31
N LEU A 312 -27.27 24.56 22.49
CA LEU A 312 -28.31 24.88 23.46
C LEU A 312 -28.16 26.32 24.00
N HIS A 313 -26.94 26.70 24.39
CA HIS A 313 -26.63 28.06 24.85
C HIS A 313 -26.86 29.09 23.75
N ASN A 314 -26.46 28.79 22.51
CA ASN A 314 -26.70 29.63 21.33
C ASN A 314 -28.21 29.87 21.14
N LYS A 315 -29.04 28.82 21.13
CA LYS A 315 -30.50 28.96 21.01
C LYS A 315 -31.13 29.71 22.17
N SER A 316 -30.54 29.63 23.36
CA SER A 316 -30.96 30.36 24.56
C SER A 316 -30.37 31.79 24.63
N GLN A 317 -29.68 32.23 23.57
CA GLN A 317 -29.02 33.54 23.49
C GLN A 317 -27.95 33.79 24.57
N GLN A 318 -27.36 32.72 25.12
CA GLN A 318 -26.24 32.75 26.06
C GLN A 318 -24.91 32.65 25.30
N TRP A 319 -24.57 33.69 24.56
CA TRP A 319 -23.50 33.66 23.56
C TRP A 319 -22.10 33.36 24.11
N GLY A 320 -21.74 33.88 25.30
CA GLY A 320 -20.46 33.57 25.94
C GLY A 320 -20.31 32.10 26.33
N ASN A 321 -21.37 31.52 26.91
CA ASN A 321 -21.39 30.08 27.25
C ASN A 321 -21.35 29.21 25.98
N ALA A 322 -21.99 29.66 24.90
CA ALA A 322 -21.94 28.98 23.62
C ALA A 322 -20.52 28.96 23.05
N LEU A 323 -19.83 30.11 23.05
CA LEU A 323 -18.45 30.25 22.58
C LEU A 323 -17.49 29.35 23.37
N ASN A 324 -17.56 29.38 24.70
CA ASN A 324 -16.71 28.54 25.56
C ASN A 324 -16.94 27.05 25.30
N SER A 325 -18.19 26.64 25.07
CA SER A 325 -18.50 25.25 24.75
C SER A 325 -17.94 24.83 23.40
N TYR A 326 -18.06 25.67 22.35
CA TYR A 326 -17.49 25.33 21.05
C TYR A 326 -15.96 25.31 21.06
N LEU A 327 -15.31 26.21 21.81
CA LEU A 327 -13.85 26.18 22.01
C LEU A 327 -13.41 24.88 22.68
N LYS A 328 -14.14 24.43 23.71
CA LYS A 328 -13.84 23.16 24.39
C LYS A 328 -14.03 21.95 23.47
N ALA A 329 -15.00 22.00 22.56
CA ALA A 329 -15.18 20.98 21.54
C ALA A 329 -13.97 20.90 20.59
N LEU A 330 -13.42 22.03 20.14
CA LEU A 330 -12.22 22.07 19.28
C LEU A 330 -10.94 21.66 20.01
N GLU A 331 -10.82 21.91 21.31
CA GLU A 331 -9.70 21.41 22.11
C GLU A 331 -9.65 19.88 22.13
N LEU A 332 -10.83 19.24 22.20
CA LEU A 332 -10.96 17.78 22.23
C LEU A 332 -10.91 17.16 20.81
N ASP A 333 -11.31 17.92 19.79
CA ASP A 333 -11.34 17.49 18.38
C ASP A 333 -11.06 18.70 17.46
N PRO A 334 -9.78 18.99 17.16
CA PRO A 334 -9.39 20.16 16.37
C PRO A 334 -9.97 20.20 14.95
N GLY A 335 -10.42 19.06 14.40
CA GLY A 335 -11.00 18.95 13.07
C GLY A 335 -12.52 19.19 13.01
N ASN A 336 -13.17 19.52 14.13
CA ASN A 336 -14.63 19.54 14.21
C ASN A 336 -15.27 20.76 13.52
N GLY A 337 -15.64 20.60 12.25
CA GLY A 337 -16.22 21.69 11.44
C GLY A 337 -17.54 22.27 11.96
N SER A 338 -18.33 21.51 12.72
CA SER A 338 -19.59 22.03 13.31
C SER A 338 -19.32 22.99 14.46
N ALA A 339 -18.29 22.72 15.28
CA ALA A 339 -17.86 23.62 16.34
C ALA A 339 -17.31 24.93 15.77
N GLN A 340 -16.47 24.86 14.74
CA GLN A 340 -15.93 26.03 14.05
C GLN A 340 -17.04 26.92 13.47
N ALA A 341 -18.00 26.34 12.74
CA ALA A 341 -19.14 27.08 12.22
C ALA A 341 -19.99 27.74 13.32
N GLY A 342 -20.11 27.08 14.48
CA GLY A 342 -20.77 27.63 15.66
C GLY A 342 -20.06 28.86 16.23
N ILE A 343 -18.73 28.81 16.35
CA ILE A 343 -17.89 29.93 16.77
C ILE A 343 -18.06 31.12 15.83
N ASP A 344 -17.96 30.88 14.52
CA ASP A 344 -18.05 31.94 13.51
C ASP A 344 -19.42 32.65 13.56
N LEU A 345 -20.49 31.89 13.74
CA LEU A 345 -21.84 32.44 13.90
C LEU A 345 -21.97 33.27 15.18
N VAL A 346 -21.50 32.75 16.32
CA VAL A 346 -21.54 33.47 17.60
C VAL A 346 -20.73 34.76 17.53
N ASN A 347 -19.51 34.70 16.98
CA ASN A 347 -18.66 35.87 16.78
C ASN A 347 -19.31 36.91 15.86
N SER A 348 -19.95 36.48 14.77
CA SER A 348 -20.72 37.35 13.89
C SER A 348 -21.84 38.06 14.65
N ILE A 349 -22.67 37.34 15.41
CA ILE A 349 -23.76 37.91 16.22
C ILE A 349 -23.23 38.91 17.25
N ILE A 350 -22.15 38.56 17.97
CA ILE A 350 -21.50 39.44 18.95
C ILE A 350 -20.95 40.71 18.26
N SER A 351 -20.44 40.59 17.03
CA SER A 351 -19.89 41.71 16.27
C SER A 351 -20.94 42.73 15.80
N TYR A 352 -22.20 42.31 15.59
CA TYR A 352 -23.20 43.13 14.90
C TYR A 352 -23.92 44.17 15.76
N SER A 353 -24.08 44.01 17.08
CA SER A 353 -24.50 45.10 18.01
C SER A 353 -24.80 44.62 19.43
N ASN A 354 -23.79 44.43 20.29
CA ASN A 354 -23.99 44.60 21.74
C ASN A 354 -22.68 44.94 22.47
N ARG A 355 -22.54 46.18 22.95
CA ARG A 355 -21.36 46.62 23.73
C ARG A 355 -21.26 45.97 25.12
N SER A 356 -22.34 45.39 25.64
CA SER A 356 -22.39 44.80 26.98
C SER A 356 -22.00 43.32 27.05
N MET A 357 -21.72 42.66 25.92
CA MET A 357 -21.28 41.25 25.88
C MET A 357 -19.81 41.07 25.51
N ARG A 358 -19.02 42.16 25.60
CA ARG A 358 -17.56 42.11 25.64
C ARG A 358 -17.11 41.95 27.09
N ASP A 359 -17.35 40.82 27.70
CA ASP A 359 -16.56 40.40 28.85
C ASP A 359 -16.43 38.86 28.77
N PRO A 360 -15.21 38.34 28.51
CA PRO A 360 -14.97 36.91 28.30
C PRO A 360 -15.24 36.06 29.56
#